data_AF-A0A1V8PQM5-F1
#
_entry.id   AF-A0A1V8PQM5-F1
#
_cell.length_a   1.000
_cell.length_b   1.000
_cell.length_c   1.000
_cell.angle_alpha   90.00
_cell.angle_beta   90.00
_cell.angle_gamma   90.00
#
_symmetry.space_group_name_H-M   'P 1'
#
loop_
_entity.id
_entity.type
_entity.pdbx_description
1 polymer ?
#
loop_
_entity_poly.entity_id
_entity_poly.type
_entity_poly.pdbx_seq_one_letter_code
_entity_poly.pdbx_strand_id
1 'polypeptide(L)'
;MTESFSSRLNVAMAFRNVKQIDFVHAAEKFNIKLGKSHMSQYVSGKTVPRADIAHFLAAFLQVNEDWLMGKDVPMEQNAVILPAIESDETQPDSNSASAQSTEGKTMRTFTKSHKLDNVLYDVRGPVADEAARMEAAGTHILKLNIGNPAPFGFRTPDEVVYDMAQQLPETEGYSPSKGLFSARKAIMQYAQLKNIPNVSIDDIFTGNGVSELINLSLSALLDNGDEVLVPSPDYPLWTACVNLAGGTAVHYICDEESEWYPDIDDIRSKITDKTKAIVIINPNNPTGALYPKELLQQIVDIAREHQLIIFSDEIYDRLVMDGLEHISIASLAPDLFCVTFSGLSKSHMIAGYRIGWMILSGNKRIAKDYIEGLNMLANMRMCSNVPAQSVVQTALGGHQSVKDYIKPGGRVYEQRELVYQMLNEIPGVTAVKPKAAFYIFPKLDVKKFNIHSDEQFALDLLHDKHILISHGGAFNWQNPDHFRVVYLPRITMLKETISEIADFLSTYHQA
;
A
#
# COMPACT_ATOMS: atom_id res chain seq x y z
N MET A 1 -24.43 4.45 -54.70
CA MET A 1 -24.37 4.56 -53.24
C MET A 1 -22.90 4.65 -52.87
N THR A 2 -22.48 5.72 -52.23
CA THR A 2 -21.10 5.88 -51.72
C THR A 2 -20.84 4.79 -50.69
N GLU A 3 -19.86 3.93 -50.96
CA GLU A 3 -19.48 2.86 -50.04
C GLU A 3 -18.95 3.46 -48.73
N SER A 4 -19.36 2.89 -47.59
CA SER A 4 -18.92 3.34 -46.28
C SER A 4 -17.44 3.02 -46.04
N PHE A 5 -16.79 3.80 -45.17
CA PHE A 5 -15.41 3.58 -44.73
C PHE A 5 -15.14 2.12 -44.32
N SER A 6 -16.05 1.52 -43.54
CA SER A 6 -15.94 0.12 -43.12
C SER A 6 -15.95 -0.86 -44.30
N SER A 7 -16.79 -0.63 -45.32
CA SER A 7 -16.83 -1.46 -46.52
C SER A 7 -15.49 -1.41 -47.27
N ARG A 8 -14.97 -0.20 -47.48
CA ARG A 8 -13.69 0.02 -48.18
C ARG A 8 -12.49 -0.50 -47.39
N LEU A 9 -12.50 -0.36 -46.07
CA LEU A 9 -11.50 -0.94 -45.18
C LEU A 9 -11.46 -2.46 -45.28
N ASN A 10 -12.63 -3.12 -45.26
CA ASN A 10 -12.72 -4.58 -45.41
C ASN A 10 -12.21 -5.04 -46.79
N VAL A 11 -12.56 -4.32 -47.85
CA VAL A 11 -12.08 -4.60 -49.22
C VAL A 11 -10.56 -4.47 -49.30
N ALA A 12 -9.98 -3.38 -48.79
CA ALA A 12 -8.54 -3.16 -48.82
C ALA A 12 -7.77 -4.16 -47.95
N MET A 13 -8.29 -4.51 -46.77
CA MET A 13 -7.72 -5.55 -45.91
C MET A 13 -7.69 -6.91 -46.60
N ALA A 14 -8.79 -7.30 -47.27
CA ALA A 14 -8.84 -8.53 -48.05
C ALA A 14 -7.87 -8.50 -49.23
N PHE A 15 -7.81 -7.37 -49.96
CA PHE A 15 -6.93 -7.19 -51.11
C PHE A 15 -5.45 -7.27 -50.74
N ARG A 16 -5.05 -6.74 -49.58
CA ARG A 16 -3.68 -6.78 -49.07
C ARG A 16 -3.36 -8.01 -48.20
N ASN A 17 -4.34 -8.90 -47.98
CA ASN A 17 -4.23 -10.07 -47.09
C ASN A 17 -3.77 -9.72 -45.66
N VAL A 18 -4.38 -8.66 -45.09
CA VAL A 18 -4.05 -8.10 -43.77
C VAL A 18 -5.18 -8.37 -42.77
N LYS A 19 -4.83 -8.80 -41.56
CA LYS A 19 -5.77 -9.00 -40.43
C LYS A 19 -5.79 -7.78 -39.51
N GLN A 20 -6.84 -7.64 -38.71
CA GLN A 20 -6.97 -6.53 -37.74
C GLN A 20 -5.78 -6.41 -36.77
N ILE A 21 -5.18 -7.55 -36.39
CA ILE A 21 -4.05 -7.60 -35.46
C ILE A 21 -2.78 -6.97 -36.05
N ASP A 22 -2.61 -7.02 -37.37
CA ASP A 22 -1.42 -6.53 -38.05
C ASP A 22 -1.33 -5.00 -37.95
N PHE A 23 -2.47 -4.32 -37.95
CA PHE A 23 -2.55 -2.87 -37.70
C PHE A 23 -2.15 -2.52 -36.27
N VAL A 24 -2.53 -3.32 -35.28
CA VAL A 24 -2.19 -3.08 -33.88
C VAL A 24 -0.68 -3.19 -33.68
N HIS A 25 -0.06 -4.24 -34.21
CA HIS A 25 1.40 -4.41 -34.15
C HIS A 25 2.17 -3.35 -34.94
N ALA A 26 1.65 -2.95 -36.11
CA ALA A 26 2.27 -1.89 -36.89
C ALA A 26 2.16 -0.54 -36.18
N ALA A 27 1.01 -0.24 -35.58
CA ALA A 27 0.79 1.01 -34.85
C ALA A 27 1.75 1.16 -33.66
N GLU A 28 2.08 0.08 -32.95
CA GLU A 28 3.10 0.09 -31.89
C GLU A 28 4.46 0.57 -32.39
N LYS A 29 4.88 0.16 -33.59
CA LYS A 29 6.16 0.56 -34.19
C LYS A 29 6.22 2.04 -34.57
N PHE A 30 5.07 2.66 -34.86
CA PHE A 30 4.95 4.08 -35.18
C PHE A 30 4.45 4.92 -33.99
N ASN A 31 4.41 4.33 -32.79
CA ASN A 31 3.91 4.96 -31.56
C ASN A 31 2.47 5.53 -31.69
N ILE A 32 1.63 4.85 -32.49
CA ILE A 32 0.22 5.18 -32.72
C ILE A 32 -0.65 4.35 -31.76
N LYS A 33 -1.53 5.00 -31.01
CA LYS A 33 -2.45 4.32 -30.06
C LYS A 33 -3.64 3.66 -30.79
N LEU A 34 -3.45 2.46 -31.31
CA LEU A 34 -4.49 1.69 -32.00
C LEU A 34 -4.65 0.29 -31.38
N GLY A 35 -5.69 0.11 -30.55
CA GLY A 35 -5.97 -1.18 -29.90
C GLY A 35 -6.94 -2.07 -30.69
N LYS A 36 -7.02 -3.36 -30.30
CA LYS A 36 -7.91 -4.37 -30.90
C LYS A 36 -9.38 -3.93 -30.93
N SER A 37 -9.85 -3.27 -29.87
CA SER A 37 -11.23 -2.76 -29.79
C SER A 37 -11.51 -1.67 -30.83
N HIS A 38 -10.57 -0.73 -31.05
CA HIS A 38 -10.71 0.31 -32.06
C HIS A 38 -10.79 -0.28 -33.47
N MET A 39 -9.90 -1.22 -33.81
CA MET A 39 -9.92 -1.89 -35.12
C MET A 39 -11.23 -2.66 -35.35
N SER A 40 -11.73 -3.35 -34.33
CA SER A 40 -13.02 -4.05 -34.42
C SER A 40 -14.19 -3.08 -34.66
N GLN A 41 -14.18 -1.91 -34.02
CA GLN A 41 -15.21 -0.87 -34.22
C GLN A 41 -15.14 -0.24 -35.62
N TYR A 42 -13.94 -0.04 -36.17
CA TYR A 42 -13.74 0.46 -37.54
C TYR A 42 -14.21 -0.55 -38.59
N VAL A 43 -13.83 -1.81 -38.44
CA VAL A 43 -14.22 -2.89 -39.35
C VAL A 43 -15.73 -3.14 -39.32
N SER A 44 -16.36 -3.06 -38.15
CA SER A 44 -17.83 -3.19 -38.01
C SER A 44 -18.62 -1.95 -38.40
N GLY A 45 -17.94 -0.82 -38.71
CA GLY A 45 -18.60 0.43 -39.08
C GLY A 45 -19.31 1.13 -37.92
N LYS A 46 -19.08 0.71 -36.67
CA LYS A 46 -19.62 1.36 -35.47
C LYS A 46 -19.06 2.77 -35.28
N THR A 47 -17.86 3.02 -35.80
CA THR A 47 -17.23 4.34 -35.75
C THR A 47 -16.28 4.53 -36.93
N VAL A 48 -15.92 5.78 -37.23
CA VAL A 48 -14.97 6.16 -38.27
C VAL A 48 -13.72 6.72 -37.58
N PRO A 49 -12.50 6.36 -38.02
CA PRO A 49 -11.27 6.85 -37.41
C PRO A 49 -11.12 8.37 -37.53
N ARG A 50 -10.33 8.93 -36.62
CA ARG A 50 -9.80 10.30 -36.75
C ARG A 50 -8.79 10.35 -37.89
N ALA A 51 -8.51 11.54 -38.42
CA ALA A 51 -7.69 11.72 -39.62
C ALA A 51 -6.29 11.08 -39.51
N ASP A 52 -5.64 11.17 -38.35
CA ASP A 52 -4.34 10.54 -38.08
C ASP A 52 -4.39 9.01 -38.19
N ILE A 53 -5.42 8.39 -37.61
CA ILE A 53 -5.63 6.94 -37.71
C ILE A 53 -6.04 6.55 -39.13
N ALA A 54 -6.90 7.33 -39.79
CA ALA A 54 -7.29 7.09 -41.18
C ALA A 54 -6.08 7.10 -42.13
N HIS A 55 -5.20 8.09 -41.96
CA HIS A 55 -3.95 8.22 -42.69
C HIS A 55 -3.04 7.02 -42.47
N PHE A 56 -2.87 6.59 -41.22
CA PHE A 56 -2.09 5.38 -40.89
C PHE A 56 -2.67 4.12 -41.53
N LEU A 57 -3.99 3.91 -41.45
CA LEU A 57 -4.65 2.75 -42.05
C LEU A 57 -4.48 2.74 -43.57
N ALA A 58 -4.63 3.91 -44.22
CA ALA A 58 -4.42 4.08 -45.65
C ALA A 58 -2.95 3.80 -46.05
N ALA A 59 -2.00 4.32 -45.26
CA ALA A 59 -0.57 4.13 -45.48
C ALA A 59 -0.14 2.66 -45.31
N PHE A 60 -0.65 2.01 -44.27
CA PHE A 60 -0.36 0.60 -44.01
C PHE A 60 -0.93 -0.32 -45.10
N LEU A 61 -2.13 0.00 -45.60
CA LEU A 61 -2.77 -0.73 -46.69
C LEU A 61 -2.27 -0.31 -48.08
N GLN A 62 -1.44 0.74 -48.17
CA GLN A 62 -1.00 1.35 -49.43
C GLN A 62 -2.19 1.64 -50.35
N VAL A 63 -3.17 2.37 -49.82
CA VAL A 63 -4.34 2.86 -50.54
C VAL A 63 -4.46 4.38 -50.39
N ASN A 64 -5.26 4.99 -51.25
CA ASN A 64 -5.59 6.40 -51.19
C ASN A 64 -6.47 6.67 -49.95
N GLU A 65 -6.08 7.65 -49.12
CA GLU A 65 -6.83 8.02 -47.91
C GLU A 65 -8.23 8.55 -48.23
N ASP A 66 -8.36 9.39 -49.26
CA ASP A 66 -9.64 9.94 -49.70
C ASP A 66 -10.57 8.85 -50.22
N TRP A 67 -10.04 7.84 -50.92
CA TRP A 67 -10.82 6.64 -51.27
C TRP A 67 -11.23 5.90 -50.01
N LEU A 68 -10.31 5.63 -49.07
CA LEU A 68 -10.65 4.90 -47.85
C LEU A 68 -11.76 5.62 -47.05
N MET A 69 -11.73 6.95 -47.05
CA MET A 69 -12.72 7.81 -46.38
C MET A 69 -14.02 8.05 -47.17
N GLY A 70 -14.20 7.38 -48.31
CA GLY A 70 -15.48 7.35 -49.04
C GLY A 70 -15.60 8.34 -50.21
N LYS A 71 -14.54 9.07 -50.59
CA LYS A 71 -14.54 9.93 -51.78
C LYS A 71 -14.40 9.10 -53.07
N ASP A 72 -14.92 9.62 -54.17
CA ASP A 72 -14.89 8.94 -55.47
C ASP A 72 -13.56 9.16 -56.20
N VAL A 73 -12.49 8.52 -55.69
CA VAL A 73 -11.14 8.50 -56.27
C VAL A 73 -10.63 7.06 -56.32
N PRO A 74 -9.80 6.65 -57.31
CA PRO A 74 -9.26 5.29 -57.39
C PRO A 74 -8.46 4.85 -56.15
N MET A 75 -8.64 3.59 -55.73
CA MET A 75 -8.03 3.01 -54.51
C MET A 75 -6.50 3.13 -54.46
N GLU A 76 -5.81 2.99 -55.58
CA GLU A 76 -4.33 2.96 -55.62
C GLU A 76 -3.72 4.30 -56.06
N GLN A 77 -4.53 5.30 -56.41
CA GLN A 77 -4.02 6.59 -56.87
C GLN A 77 -3.39 7.34 -55.70
N ASN A 78 -2.13 7.78 -55.81
CA ASN A 78 -1.43 8.48 -54.71
C ASN A 78 -1.50 7.72 -53.38
N ALA A 79 -1.33 6.38 -53.41
CA ALA A 79 -1.29 5.55 -52.22
C ALA A 79 -0.27 6.08 -51.22
N VAL A 80 -0.68 6.21 -49.96
CA VAL A 80 0.18 6.73 -48.89
C VAL A 80 1.23 5.68 -48.54
N ILE A 81 2.48 6.10 -48.31
CA ILE A 81 3.61 5.21 -47.95
C ILE A 81 4.07 5.57 -46.54
N LEU A 82 4.19 4.57 -45.67
CA LEU A 82 4.79 4.73 -44.34
C LEU A 82 6.30 5.04 -44.48
N PRO A 83 6.83 6.05 -43.79
CA PRO A 83 8.27 6.33 -43.81
C PRO A 83 9.07 5.16 -43.22
N ALA A 84 10.27 4.92 -43.75
CA ALA A 84 11.19 3.90 -43.25
C ALA A 84 11.72 4.31 -41.85
N ILE A 85 11.82 3.35 -40.93
CA ILE A 85 12.36 3.59 -39.58
C ILE A 85 13.90 3.51 -39.67
N GLU A 86 14.58 4.64 -39.53
CA GLU A 86 16.06 4.72 -39.49
C GLU A 86 16.61 4.42 -38.08
N SER A 87 17.69 3.64 -38.02
CA SER A 87 18.44 3.31 -36.79
C SER A 87 19.53 4.36 -36.49
N ASP A 88 19.59 4.82 -35.23
CA ASP A 88 20.52 5.80 -34.67
C ASP A 88 22.01 5.53 -34.97
N GLU A 89 22.72 6.49 -35.61
CA GLU A 89 24.13 6.85 -35.33
C GLU A 89 24.46 8.31 -35.74
N THR A 90 24.93 9.11 -34.76
CA THR A 90 25.87 10.26 -34.83
C THR A 90 25.56 11.56 -35.62
N GLN A 91 25.65 12.70 -34.91
CA GLN A 91 25.66 14.12 -35.37
C GLN A 91 26.99 14.53 -36.10
N PRO A 92 27.12 15.69 -36.82
CA PRO A 92 26.64 17.04 -36.44
C PRO A 92 26.26 18.10 -37.53
N ASP A 93 25.65 19.18 -37.04
CA ASP A 93 25.56 20.59 -37.49
C ASP A 93 25.33 21.00 -38.97
N SER A 94 24.19 21.66 -39.24
CA SER A 94 24.17 22.94 -39.95
C SER A 94 22.86 23.73 -39.74
N ASN A 95 23.00 25.04 -39.56
CA ASN A 95 21.92 26.03 -39.47
C ASN A 95 21.23 26.22 -40.83
N SER A 96 19.90 26.16 -40.85
CA SER A 96 19.09 26.91 -41.84
C SER A 96 17.78 27.41 -41.23
N ALA A 97 17.49 28.67 -41.50
CA ALA A 97 16.49 29.50 -40.85
C ALA A 97 15.03 29.12 -41.17
N SER A 98 14.21 29.17 -40.12
CA SER A 98 12.80 29.55 -40.05
C SER A 98 11.93 29.38 -41.31
N ALA A 99 11.15 28.29 -41.34
CA ALA A 99 9.76 28.33 -41.77
C ALA A 99 8.90 28.00 -40.53
N GLN A 100 8.17 29.00 -40.02
CA GLN A 100 7.20 28.79 -38.95
C GLN A 100 6.04 27.96 -39.51
N SER A 101 6.09 26.65 -39.33
CA SER A 101 4.89 25.84 -39.25
C SER A 101 4.25 26.06 -37.88
N THR A 102 3.04 26.59 -37.86
CA THR A 102 2.15 26.52 -36.71
C THR A 102 1.75 25.05 -36.49
N GLU A 103 2.66 24.25 -35.97
CA GLU A 103 2.35 22.95 -35.38
C GLU A 103 1.51 23.21 -34.13
N GLY A 104 0.26 22.77 -34.16
CA GLY A 104 -0.60 22.77 -32.99
C GLY A 104 0.10 21.99 -31.89
N LYS A 105 0.60 22.69 -30.86
CA LYS A 105 1.19 22.06 -29.67
C LYS A 105 0.20 21.02 -29.16
N THR A 106 0.54 19.74 -29.32
CA THR A 106 -0.19 18.65 -28.67
C THR A 106 -0.28 18.98 -27.19
N MET A 107 -1.50 19.02 -26.65
CA MET A 107 -1.69 19.35 -25.24
C MET A 107 -0.86 18.41 -24.38
N ARG A 108 -0.03 18.99 -23.51
CA ARG A 108 0.80 18.22 -22.59
C ARG A 108 -0.12 17.43 -21.67
N THR A 109 0.00 16.10 -21.71
CA THR A 109 -0.67 15.25 -20.72
C THR A 109 0.24 15.13 -19.51
N PHE A 110 -0.30 15.44 -18.33
CA PHE A 110 0.39 15.24 -17.07
C PHE A 110 -0.04 13.89 -16.51
N THR A 111 0.86 12.92 -16.53
CA THR A 111 0.68 11.61 -15.89
C THR A 111 1.26 11.62 -14.48
N LYS A 112 0.86 10.66 -13.65
CA LYS A 112 1.56 10.41 -12.38
C LYS A 112 3.05 10.11 -12.65
N SER A 113 3.92 10.41 -11.70
CA SER A 113 5.35 10.09 -11.83
C SER A 113 5.56 8.58 -11.83
N HIS A 114 6.58 8.09 -12.54
CA HIS A 114 6.92 6.67 -12.60
C HIS A 114 7.30 6.07 -11.23
N LYS A 115 7.68 6.88 -10.24
CA LYS A 115 7.89 6.42 -8.86
C LYS A 115 6.63 5.84 -8.22
N LEU A 116 5.45 6.14 -8.77
CA LEU A 116 4.16 5.64 -8.29
C LEU A 116 3.67 4.42 -9.08
N ASP A 117 4.45 3.87 -10.02
CA ASP A 117 4.01 2.73 -10.83
C ASP A 117 3.94 1.44 -10.00
N ASN A 118 4.83 1.28 -9.02
CA ASN A 118 4.89 0.13 -8.11
C ASN A 118 4.40 0.48 -6.69
N VAL A 119 3.69 1.59 -6.51
CA VAL A 119 3.15 2.02 -5.21
C VAL A 119 1.71 1.52 -5.11
N LEU A 120 1.53 0.40 -4.41
CA LEU A 120 0.22 -0.20 -4.15
C LEU A 120 -0.17 0.02 -2.68
N TYR A 121 -1.35 0.61 -2.45
CA TYR A 121 -1.93 0.80 -1.12
C TYR A 121 -3.42 0.42 -1.16
N ASP A 122 -3.67 -0.86 -1.42
CA ASP A 122 -5.00 -1.34 -1.83
C ASP A 122 -5.98 -1.56 -0.66
N VAL A 123 -5.55 -1.27 0.58
CA VAL A 123 -6.49 -1.05 1.70
C VAL A 123 -7.52 0.04 1.37
N ARG A 124 -7.20 0.95 0.43
CA ARG A 124 -8.09 1.94 -0.17
C ARG A 124 -8.09 1.85 -1.71
N GLY A 125 -7.98 0.65 -2.25
CA GLY A 125 -7.95 0.38 -3.68
C GLY A 125 -9.35 0.20 -4.30
N PRO A 126 -9.48 -0.55 -5.41
CA PRO A 126 -10.70 -0.68 -6.21
C PRO A 126 -11.94 -1.12 -5.41
N VAL A 127 -11.79 -2.04 -4.46
CA VAL A 127 -12.90 -2.51 -3.60
C VAL A 127 -13.44 -1.38 -2.72
N ALA A 128 -12.57 -0.50 -2.22
CA ALA A 128 -12.96 0.65 -1.43
C ALA A 128 -13.62 1.75 -2.29
N ASP A 129 -13.15 1.93 -3.52
CA ASP A 129 -13.76 2.86 -4.48
C ASP A 129 -15.18 2.40 -4.85
N GLU A 130 -15.37 1.10 -5.07
CA GLU A 130 -16.70 0.53 -5.34
C GLU A 130 -17.63 0.66 -4.13
N ALA A 131 -17.13 0.40 -2.92
CA ALA A 131 -17.90 0.65 -1.71
C ALA A 131 -18.31 2.13 -1.58
N ALA A 132 -17.42 3.07 -1.88
CA ALA A 132 -17.74 4.49 -1.87
C ALA A 132 -18.80 4.86 -2.93
N ARG A 133 -18.75 4.22 -4.11
CA ARG A 133 -19.78 4.38 -5.15
C ARG A 133 -21.15 3.87 -4.68
N MET A 134 -21.19 2.70 -4.02
CA MET A 134 -22.42 2.13 -3.45
C MET A 134 -22.97 3.00 -2.31
N GLU A 135 -22.12 3.52 -1.42
CA GLU A 135 -22.52 4.46 -0.38
C GLU A 135 -23.10 5.75 -0.97
N ALA A 136 -22.49 6.30 -2.02
CA ALA A 136 -23.02 7.47 -2.73
C ALA A 136 -24.39 7.21 -3.39
N ALA A 137 -24.69 5.95 -3.72
CA ALA A 137 -25.99 5.52 -4.22
C ALA A 137 -27.02 5.24 -3.09
N GLY A 138 -26.64 5.42 -1.82
CA GLY A 138 -27.52 5.27 -0.65
C GLY A 138 -27.44 3.91 0.04
N THR A 139 -26.55 3.01 -0.39
CA THR A 139 -26.35 1.71 0.24
C THR A 139 -25.57 1.86 1.54
N HIS A 140 -26.02 1.20 2.61
CA HIS A 140 -25.25 1.13 3.85
C HIS A 140 -24.19 0.02 3.73
N ILE A 141 -22.91 0.39 3.81
CA ILE A 141 -21.79 -0.56 3.77
C ILE A 141 -21.21 -0.75 5.16
N LEU A 142 -21.10 -2.01 5.59
CA LEU A 142 -20.39 -2.36 6.80
C LEU A 142 -18.88 -2.48 6.51
N LYS A 143 -18.08 -1.70 7.24
CA LYS A 143 -16.64 -1.58 6.99
C LYS A 143 -15.83 -2.42 7.97
N LEU A 144 -15.31 -3.56 7.51
CA LEU A 144 -14.34 -4.39 8.22
C LEU A 144 -12.90 -4.21 7.68
N ASN A 145 -12.70 -3.29 6.73
CA ASN A 145 -11.43 -3.11 6.04
C ASN A 145 -10.45 -2.16 6.76
N ILE A 146 -10.89 -1.21 7.59
CA ILE A 146 -9.99 -0.20 8.18
C ILE A 146 -9.94 -0.33 9.70
N GLY A 147 -8.73 -0.47 10.24
CA GLY A 147 -8.44 -0.40 11.67
C GLY A 147 -8.48 1.01 12.25
N ASN A 148 -9.65 1.65 12.18
CA ASN A 148 -9.95 2.96 12.74
C ASN A 148 -10.90 2.80 13.94
N PRO A 149 -10.42 2.97 15.19
CA PRO A 149 -11.26 2.73 16.37
C PRO A 149 -12.46 3.67 16.52
N ALA A 150 -12.34 4.95 16.14
CA ALA A 150 -13.35 5.97 16.47
C ALA A 150 -14.75 5.70 15.87
N PRO A 151 -14.89 5.31 14.58
CA PRO A 151 -16.18 4.92 14.00
C PRO A 151 -16.92 3.81 14.74
N PHE A 152 -16.22 2.96 15.49
CA PHE A 152 -16.81 1.86 16.26
C PHE A 152 -17.06 2.23 17.73
N GLY A 153 -16.93 3.51 18.09
CA GLY A 153 -17.23 4.00 19.43
C GLY A 153 -16.13 3.74 20.46
N PHE A 154 -14.90 3.46 20.02
CA PHE A 154 -13.73 3.64 20.89
C PHE A 154 -13.45 5.13 21.02
N ARG A 155 -13.16 5.59 22.23
CA ARG A 155 -12.97 7.02 22.53
C ARG A 155 -11.60 7.23 23.14
N THR A 156 -11.06 8.42 22.88
CA THR A 156 -9.88 8.95 23.55
C THR A 156 -10.08 8.91 25.07
N PRO A 157 -9.05 8.56 25.87
CA PRO A 157 -9.10 8.71 27.31
C PRO A 157 -9.41 10.16 27.73
N ASP A 158 -10.27 10.35 28.73
CA ASP A 158 -10.75 11.68 29.14
C ASP A 158 -9.60 12.62 29.54
N GLU A 159 -8.58 12.09 30.23
CA GLU A 159 -7.37 12.83 30.62
C GLU A 159 -6.60 13.38 29.42
N VAL A 160 -6.53 12.64 28.31
CA VAL A 160 -5.90 13.10 27.07
C VAL A 160 -6.70 14.22 26.43
N VAL A 161 -8.04 14.14 26.43
CA VAL A 161 -8.90 15.21 25.90
C VAL A 161 -8.79 16.46 26.76
N TYR A 162 -8.83 16.31 28.08
CA TYR A 162 -8.72 17.40 29.04
C TYR A 162 -7.38 18.13 28.89
N ASP A 163 -6.27 17.40 28.89
CA ASP A 163 -4.93 18.00 28.79
C ASP A 163 -4.69 18.65 27.43
N MET A 164 -5.22 18.07 26.34
CA MET A 164 -5.17 18.72 25.02
C MET A 164 -5.89 20.06 25.06
N ALA A 165 -7.10 20.10 25.61
CA ALA A 165 -7.91 21.32 25.67
C ALA A 165 -7.25 22.43 26.51
N GLN A 166 -6.62 22.06 27.63
CA GLN A 166 -5.87 23.00 28.47
C GLN A 166 -4.63 23.55 27.77
N GLN A 167 -3.89 22.71 27.05
CA GLN A 167 -2.65 23.09 26.40
C GLN A 167 -2.84 23.73 25.01
N LEU A 168 -4.03 23.60 24.41
CA LEU A 168 -4.31 24.05 23.04
C LEU A 168 -3.88 25.52 22.77
N PRO A 169 -4.16 26.50 23.66
CA PRO A 169 -3.74 27.89 23.45
C PRO A 169 -2.21 28.08 23.37
N GLU A 170 -1.42 27.16 23.93
CA GLU A 170 0.04 27.22 23.92
C GLU A 170 0.66 26.47 22.72
N THR A 171 -0.16 25.92 21.83
CA THR A 171 0.28 25.06 20.71
C THR A 171 0.09 25.67 19.33
N GLU A 172 -0.15 26.99 19.25
CA GLU A 172 -0.39 27.74 17.99
C GLU A 172 0.86 27.90 17.12
N GLY A 173 2.04 27.95 17.75
CA GLY A 173 3.32 28.15 17.08
C GLY A 173 3.98 26.85 16.61
N TYR A 174 5.00 26.97 15.76
CA TYR A 174 5.85 25.83 15.41
C TYR A 174 6.66 25.36 16.62
N SER A 175 6.73 24.04 16.80
CA SER A 175 7.66 23.38 17.73
C SER A 175 9.01 23.10 17.05
N PRO A 176 10.07 22.69 17.78
CA PRO A 176 11.26 22.14 17.15
C PRO A 176 10.90 21.00 16.20
N SER A 177 11.66 20.82 15.12
CA SER A 177 11.35 19.85 14.05
C SER A 177 11.27 18.39 14.51
N LYS A 178 12.09 18.02 15.51
CA LYS A 178 12.05 16.71 16.19
C LYS A 178 10.87 16.56 17.16
N GLY A 179 10.26 17.68 17.53
CA GLY A 179 9.11 17.75 18.42
C GLY A 179 9.38 18.41 19.76
N LEU A 180 8.29 18.66 20.50
CA LEU A 180 8.30 19.21 21.84
C LEU A 180 9.22 18.42 22.77
N PHE A 181 9.98 19.14 23.60
CA PHE A 181 10.88 18.52 24.56
C PHE A 181 10.13 17.60 25.53
N SER A 182 8.97 18.02 26.05
CA SER A 182 8.12 17.21 26.96
C SER A 182 7.69 15.89 26.32
N ALA A 183 7.22 15.95 25.06
CA ALA A 183 6.83 14.77 24.29
C ALA A 183 8.02 13.81 24.10
N ARG A 184 9.17 14.32 23.60
CA ARG A 184 10.37 13.52 23.40
C ARG A 184 10.90 12.94 24.73
N LYS A 185 10.80 13.68 25.83
CA LYS A 185 11.23 13.20 27.15
C LYS A 185 10.36 12.05 27.65
N ALA A 186 9.05 12.13 27.47
CA ALA A 186 8.12 11.05 27.80
C ALA A 186 8.38 9.80 26.93
N ILE A 187 8.63 9.97 25.64
CA ILE A 187 9.00 8.88 24.73
C ILE A 187 10.34 8.25 25.15
N MET A 188 11.32 9.05 25.56
CA MET A 188 12.61 8.56 26.06
C MET A 188 12.44 7.70 27.32
N GLN A 189 11.59 8.14 28.26
CA GLN A 189 11.25 7.36 29.46
C GLN A 189 10.52 6.07 29.10
N TYR A 190 9.61 6.12 28.12
CA TYR A 190 8.97 4.93 27.59
C TYR A 190 9.98 3.94 26.98
N ALA A 191 10.95 4.44 26.20
CA ALA A 191 12.03 3.64 25.64
C ALA A 191 12.86 2.93 26.73
N GLN A 192 13.11 3.61 27.86
CA GLN A 192 13.80 3.04 29.02
C GLN A 192 12.99 1.89 29.64
N LEU A 193 11.67 2.04 29.78
CA LEU A 193 10.79 0.95 30.25
C LEU A 193 10.79 -0.26 29.30
N LYS A 194 11.01 -0.02 28.01
CA LYS A 194 11.15 -1.06 26.97
C LYS A 194 12.58 -1.59 26.82
N ASN A 195 13.52 -1.13 27.65
CA ASN A 195 14.94 -1.50 27.59
C ASN A 195 15.61 -1.21 26.23
N ILE A 196 15.15 -0.18 25.51
CA ILE A 196 15.77 0.23 24.25
C ILE A 196 17.11 0.94 24.55
N PRO A 197 18.24 0.42 24.04
CA PRO A 197 19.56 0.85 24.46
C PRO A 197 20.00 2.15 23.78
N ASN A 198 20.87 2.90 24.47
CA ASN A 198 21.59 4.06 23.93
C ASN A 198 20.68 5.17 23.38
N VAL A 199 19.52 5.42 24.00
CA VAL A 199 18.59 6.49 23.58
C VAL A 199 18.85 7.77 24.37
N SER A 200 19.00 8.88 23.65
CA SER A 200 19.04 10.25 24.16
C SER A 200 17.86 11.06 23.63
N ILE A 201 17.67 12.28 24.14
CA ILE A 201 16.56 13.15 23.73
C ILE A 201 16.62 13.53 22.24
N ASP A 202 17.82 13.57 21.66
CA ASP A 202 18.03 13.97 20.27
C ASP A 202 17.82 12.82 19.28
N ASP A 203 17.63 11.60 19.79
CA ASP A 203 17.38 10.40 19.01
C ASP A 203 15.89 10.15 18.73
N ILE A 204 15.02 11.08 19.17
CA ILE A 204 13.57 10.92 19.09
C ILE A 204 12.99 11.98 18.18
N PHE A 205 12.18 11.53 17.22
CA PHE A 205 11.47 12.38 16.28
C PHE A 205 9.97 12.12 16.40
N THR A 206 9.17 13.17 16.60
CA THR A 206 7.71 13.09 16.52
C THR A 206 7.23 13.35 15.09
N GLY A 207 6.15 12.71 14.68
CA GLY A 207 5.57 12.80 13.35
C GLY A 207 4.05 12.87 13.36
N ASN A 208 3.49 13.22 12.21
CA ASN A 208 2.07 13.25 11.86
C ASN A 208 1.52 11.81 11.73
N GLY A 209 1.69 11.03 12.80
CA GLY A 209 1.58 9.59 12.87
C GLY A 209 2.84 8.87 12.35
N VAL A 210 2.93 7.57 12.64
CA VAL A 210 4.02 6.69 12.17
C VAL A 210 4.15 6.70 10.65
N SER A 211 3.04 6.86 9.93
CA SER A 211 3.01 6.88 8.47
C SER A 211 3.96 7.91 7.84
N GLU A 212 4.07 9.10 8.42
CA GLU A 212 5.00 10.12 7.93
C GLU A 212 6.45 9.71 8.21
N LEU A 213 6.71 9.12 9.37
CA LEU A 213 8.05 8.75 9.82
C LEU A 213 8.60 7.56 9.04
N ILE A 214 7.75 6.59 8.66
CA ILE A 214 8.13 5.52 7.72
C ILE A 214 8.64 6.14 6.42
N ASN A 215 7.86 7.02 5.80
CA ASN A 215 8.26 7.68 4.55
C ASN A 215 9.55 8.50 4.72
N LEU A 216 9.67 9.27 5.81
CA LEU A 216 10.84 10.09 6.11
C LEU A 216 12.09 9.21 6.29
N SER A 217 11.97 8.11 7.05
CA SER A 217 13.07 7.19 7.32
C SER A 217 13.59 6.49 6.07
N LEU A 218 12.70 6.07 5.18
CA LEU A 218 13.07 5.40 3.93
C LEU A 218 13.58 6.39 2.88
N SER A 219 12.97 7.57 2.79
CA SER A 219 13.43 8.63 1.85
C SER A 219 14.82 9.16 2.18
N ALA A 220 15.23 9.12 3.47
CA ALA A 220 16.58 9.50 3.88
C ALA A 220 17.60 8.37 3.70
N LEU A 221 17.16 7.12 3.54
CA LEU A 221 18.05 5.94 3.49
C LEU A 221 18.33 5.48 2.06
N LEU A 222 17.28 5.40 1.23
CA LEU A 222 17.32 4.60 0.01
C LEU A 222 17.72 5.41 -1.21
N ASP A 223 18.66 4.85 -1.97
CA ASP A 223 18.93 5.22 -3.35
C ASP A 223 18.17 4.28 -4.32
N ASN A 224 18.16 4.65 -5.61
CA ASN A 224 17.58 3.81 -6.65
C ASN A 224 18.30 2.46 -6.72
N GLY A 225 17.54 1.37 -6.58
CA GLY A 225 18.05 0.00 -6.67
C GLY A 225 18.51 -0.61 -5.34
N ASP A 226 18.41 0.13 -4.23
CA ASP A 226 18.53 -0.46 -2.89
C ASP A 226 17.36 -1.40 -2.58
N GLU A 227 17.58 -2.36 -1.69
CA GLU A 227 16.58 -3.34 -1.28
C GLU A 227 16.25 -3.23 0.22
N VAL A 228 14.98 -3.43 0.56
CA VAL A 228 14.52 -3.53 1.95
C VAL A 228 13.71 -4.80 2.10
N LEU A 229 14.07 -5.63 3.08
CA LEU A 229 13.28 -6.80 3.44
C LEU A 229 12.01 -6.37 4.18
N VAL A 230 10.84 -6.82 3.69
CA VAL A 230 9.51 -6.49 4.23
C VAL A 230 8.73 -7.79 4.46
N PRO A 231 7.97 -7.96 5.55
CA PRO A 231 7.19 -9.20 5.75
C PRO A 231 6.12 -9.36 4.68
N SER A 232 5.71 -10.57 4.36
CA SER A 232 4.50 -10.91 3.62
C SER A 232 3.69 -11.95 4.41
N PRO A 233 2.44 -11.64 4.79
CA PRO A 233 1.72 -10.39 4.49
C PRO A 233 2.27 -9.15 5.23
N ASP A 234 2.20 -7.99 4.58
CA ASP A 234 2.79 -6.73 5.03
C ASP A 234 1.76 -5.73 5.59
N TYR A 235 2.24 -4.61 6.15
CA TYR A 235 1.44 -3.39 6.20
C TYR A 235 1.77 -2.56 4.95
N PRO A 236 0.84 -2.34 4.00
CA PRO A 236 1.17 -1.93 2.62
C PRO A 236 1.91 -0.60 2.49
N LEU A 237 1.85 0.23 3.54
CA LEU A 237 2.59 1.48 3.58
C LEU A 237 4.11 1.26 3.52
N TRP A 238 4.63 0.18 4.10
CA TRP A 238 6.06 -0.12 4.05
C TRP A 238 6.50 -0.38 2.61
N THR A 239 5.83 -1.28 1.90
CA THR A 239 6.08 -1.55 0.47
C THR A 239 5.94 -0.28 -0.37
N ALA A 240 4.85 0.47 -0.19
CA ALA A 240 4.60 1.73 -0.88
C ALA A 240 5.73 2.76 -0.68
N CYS A 241 6.20 2.95 0.56
CA CYS A 241 7.24 3.93 0.86
C CYS A 241 8.63 3.49 0.40
N VAL A 242 8.96 2.19 0.43
CA VAL A 242 10.22 1.67 -0.12
C VAL A 242 10.29 1.97 -1.61
N ASN A 243 9.23 1.63 -2.36
CA ASN A 243 9.17 1.83 -3.80
C ASN A 243 9.14 3.34 -4.17
N LEU A 244 8.43 4.17 -3.40
CA LEU A 244 8.39 5.62 -3.60
C LEU A 244 9.77 6.28 -3.39
N ALA A 245 10.55 5.78 -2.43
CA ALA A 245 11.90 6.26 -2.16
C ALA A 245 12.90 5.87 -3.28
N GLY A 246 12.58 4.87 -4.10
CA GLY A 246 13.44 4.37 -5.20
C GLY A 246 14.03 2.98 -4.94
N GLY A 247 13.79 2.42 -3.76
CA GLY A 247 14.20 1.06 -3.43
C GLY A 247 13.21 0.01 -3.96
N THR A 248 13.54 -1.25 -3.67
CA THR A 248 12.71 -2.43 -3.95
C THR A 248 12.33 -3.10 -2.64
N ALA A 249 11.03 -3.24 -2.38
CA ALA A 249 10.54 -4.06 -1.28
C ALA A 249 10.71 -5.55 -1.64
N VAL A 250 11.57 -6.25 -0.92
CA VAL A 250 11.81 -7.68 -1.07
C VAL A 250 11.04 -8.41 0.02
N HIS A 251 9.95 -9.07 -0.34
CA HIS A 251 9.06 -9.69 0.62
C HIS A 251 9.57 -11.02 1.16
N TYR A 252 9.83 -11.12 2.46
CA TYR A 252 10.06 -12.41 3.14
C TYR A 252 8.74 -12.97 3.67
N ILE A 253 8.58 -14.30 3.66
CA ILE A 253 7.33 -14.96 4.04
C ILE A 253 7.21 -15.02 5.56
N CYS A 254 6.00 -14.76 6.06
CA CYS A 254 5.58 -15.16 7.40
C CYS A 254 4.78 -16.45 7.27
N ASP A 255 5.18 -17.50 7.97
CA ASP A 255 4.59 -18.83 7.87
C ASP A 255 3.32 -18.95 8.73
N GLU A 256 2.17 -19.11 8.08
CA GLU A 256 0.86 -19.32 8.74
C GLU A 256 0.87 -20.54 9.67
N GLU A 257 1.52 -21.64 9.27
CA GLU A 257 1.56 -22.88 10.06
C GLU A 257 2.35 -22.71 11.35
N SER A 258 3.30 -21.77 11.34
CA SER A 258 4.09 -21.33 12.50
C SER A 258 3.52 -20.05 13.12
N GLU A 259 2.20 -19.90 13.20
CA GLU A 259 1.52 -18.76 13.83
C GLU A 259 1.86 -17.39 13.20
N TRP A 260 2.12 -17.35 11.89
CA TRP A 260 2.56 -16.18 11.12
C TRP A 260 3.91 -15.61 11.54
N TYR A 261 4.81 -16.47 12.01
CA TYR A 261 6.19 -16.09 12.31
C TYR A 261 7.01 -15.92 11.02
N PRO A 262 7.85 -14.87 10.94
CA PRO A 262 8.82 -14.72 9.86
C PRO A 262 9.63 -16.00 9.64
N ASP A 263 9.68 -16.48 8.39
CA ASP A 263 10.52 -17.59 7.99
C ASP A 263 11.98 -17.12 7.89
N ILE A 264 12.81 -17.65 8.78
CA ILE A 264 14.22 -17.29 8.92
C ILE A 264 15.05 -17.73 7.71
N ASP A 265 14.75 -18.89 7.13
CA ASP A 265 15.49 -19.40 5.98
C ASP A 265 15.12 -18.62 4.72
N ASP A 266 13.84 -18.26 4.57
CA ASP A 266 13.38 -17.39 3.49
C ASP A 266 14.00 -15.99 3.59
N ILE A 267 14.06 -15.39 4.79
CA ILE A 267 14.79 -14.13 5.03
C ILE A 267 16.23 -14.24 4.53
N ARG A 268 16.97 -15.28 4.96
CA ARG A 268 18.38 -15.47 4.58
C ARG A 268 18.55 -15.62 3.06
N SER A 269 17.65 -16.35 2.42
CA SER A 269 17.72 -16.60 0.97
C SER A 269 17.51 -15.35 0.10
N LYS A 270 16.88 -14.31 0.65
CA LYS A 270 16.49 -13.08 -0.06
C LYS A 270 17.44 -11.91 0.18
N ILE A 271 18.44 -12.06 1.04
CA ILE A 271 19.45 -11.02 1.27
C ILE A 271 20.41 -10.97 0.09
N THR A 272 20.68 -9.75 -0.36
CA THR A 272 21.69 -9.44 -1.38
C THR A 272 22.61 -8.33 -0.88
N ASP A 273 23.68 -8.03 -1.63
CA ASP A 273 24.57 -6.89 -1.34
C ASP A 273 23.86 -5.53 -1.43
N LYS A 274 22.64 -5.47 -1.98
CA LYS A 274 21.80 -4.27 -2.06
C LYS A 274 20.84 -4.13 -0.88
N THR A 275 20.69 -5.16 -0.05
CA THR A 275 19.80 -5.12 1.11
C THR A 275 20.35 -4.17 2.17
N LYS A 276 19.64 -3.08 2.45
CA LYS A 276 20.04 -2.06 3.44
C LYS A 276 19.42 -2.27 4.81
N ALA A 277 18.22 -2.83 4.82
CA ALA A 277 17.41 -2.90 6.03
C ALA A 277 16.42 -4.05 6.00
N ILE A 278 15.95 -4.42 7.20
CA ILE A 278 14.84 -5.32 7.41
C ILE A 278 13.76 -4.62 8.24
N VAL A 279 12.52 -4.71 7.77
CA VAL A 279 11.32 -4.23 8.46
C VAL A 279 10.73 -5.38 9.27
N ILE A 280 10.50 -5.14 10.55
CA ILE A 280 9.79 -6.04 11.47
C ILE A 280 8.53 -5.31 11.94
N ILE A 281 7.36 -5.94 11.78
CA ILE A 281 6.08 -5.41 12.26
C ILE A 281 5.62 -6.30 13.40
N ASN A 282 5.83 -5.86 14.64
CA ASN A 282 5.55 -6.66 15.84
C ASN A 282 4.92 -5.78 16.94
N PRO A 283 3.68 -6.05 17.38
CA PRO A 283 2.78 -7.07 16.85
C PRO A 283 2.29 -6.80 15.42
N ASN A 284 2.02 -7.87 14.67
CA ASN A 284 1.84 -7.80 13.23
C ASN A 284 0.44 -7.34 12.79
N ASN A 285 0.38 -6.56 11.71
CA ASN A 285 -0.80 -6.28 10.89
C ASN A 285 -0.45 -6.77 9.48
N PRO A 286 -1.23 -7.70 8.88
CA PRO A 286 -2.63 -8.02 9.18
C PRO A 286 -2.90 -9.23 10.10
N THR A 287 -1.88 -9.97 10.52
CA THR A 287 -2.07 -11.31 11.11
C THR A 287 -2.42 -11.30 12.60
N GLY A 288 -2.03 -10.25 13.32
CA GLY A 288 -2.15 -10.19 14.79
C GLY A 288 -1.11 -11.03 15.53
N ALA A 289 -0.09 -11.53 14.83
CA ALA A 289 1.01 -12.30 15.44
C ALA A 289 1.82 -11.49 16.46
N LEU A 290 2.37 -12.20 17.44
CA LEU A 290 3.33 -11.68 18.41
C LEU A 290 4.57 -12.56 18.37
N TYR A 291 5.72 -11.97 18.03
CA TYR A 291 6.95 -12.73 17.83
C TYR A 291 7.62 -13.07 19.17
N PRO A 292 8.01 -14.35 19.38
CA PRO A 292 8.71 -14.78 20.58
C PRO A 292 10.15 -14.27 20.57
N LYS A 293 10.78 -14.24 21.75
CA LYS A 293 12.14 -13.70 21.93
C LYS A 293 13.17 -14.43 21.06
N GLU A 294 13.03 -15.75 20.95
CA GLU A 294 13.96 -16.62 20.24
C GLU A 294 13.98 -16.28 18.75
N LEU A 295 12.81 -16.04 18.15
CA LEU A 295 12.68 -15.61 16.76
C LEU A 295 13.26 -14.20 16.55
N LEU A 296 12.94 -13.27 17.46
CA LEU A 296 13.51 -11.93 17.41
C LEU A 296 15.05 -11.95 17.50
N GLN A 297 15.62 -12.86 18.31
CA GLN A 297 17.07 -13.03 18.39
C GLN A 297 17.67 -13.54 17.08
N GLN A 298 17.03 -14.50 16.42
CA GLN A 298 17.47 -15.00 15.11
C GLN A 298 17.49 -13.89 14.06
N ILE A 299 16.46 -13.03 14.04
CA ILE A 299 16.42 -11.85 13.16
C ILE A 299 17.56 -10.88 13.49
N VAL A 300 17.82 -10.62 14.77
CA VAL A 300 18.95 -9.77 15.20
C VAL A 300 20.29 -10.34 14.74
N ASP A 301 20.45 -11.66 14.82
CA ASP A 301 21.69 -12.33 14.41
C ASP A 301 21.91 -12.23 12.89
N ILE A 302 20.85 -12.36 12.08
CA ILE A 302 20.90 -12.11 10.63
C ILE A 302 21.24 -10.65 10.33
N ALA A 303 20.56 -9.71 10.97
CA ALA A 303 20.83 -8.28 10.77
C ALA A 303 22.27 -7.92 11.15
N ARG A 304 22.84 -8.58 12.17
CA ARG A 304 24.24 -8.41 12.55
C ARG A 304 25.20 -9.00 11.51
N GLU A 305 24.94 -10.21 11.05
CA GLU A 305 25.74 -10.91 10.03
C GLU A 305 25.82 -10.09 8.73
N HIS A 306 24.70 -9.53 8.31
CA HIS A 306 24.57 -8.81 7.04
C HIS A 306 24.60 -7.27 7.20
N GLN A 307 24.90 -6.76 8.40
CA GLN A 307 25.03 -5.33 8.68
C GLN A 307 23.79 -4.49 8.32
N LEU A 308 22.60 -5.05 8.53
CA LEU A 308 21.33 -4.43 8.17
C LEU A 308 20.84 -3.46 9.25
N ILE A 309 20.17 -2.39 8.85
CA ILE A 309 19.35 -1.56 9.74
C ILE A 309 18.07 -2.33 10.08
N ILE A 310 17.66 -2.31 11.36
CA ILE A 310 16.36 -2.86 11.78
C ILE A 310 15.36 -1.72 11.89
N PHE A 311 14.32 -1.74 11.06
CA PHE A 311 13.12 -0.92 11.21
C PHE A 311 12.06 -1.72 11.99
N SER A 312 11.74 -1.31 13.22
CA SER A 312 10.80 -2.01 14.10
C SER A 312 9.50 -1.22 14.24
N ASP A 313 8.43 -1.63 13.55
CA ASP A 313 7.09 -1.05 13.69
C ASP A 313 6.36 -1.70 14.88
N GLU A 314 6.31 -0.97 15.99
CA GLU A 314 5.79 -1.42 17.29
C GLU A 314 4.52 -0.65 17.68
N ILE A 315 3.74 -0.17 16.70
CA ILE A 315 2.53 0.64 16.94
C ILE A 315 1.43 -0.11 17.74
N TYR A 316 1.47 -1.44 17.75
CA TYR A 316 0.54 -2.32 18.50
C TYR A 316 1.12 -2.88 19.81
N ASP A 317 2.30 -2.45 20.24
CA ASP A 317 3.02 -2.93 21.44
C ASP A 317 2.19 -3.04 22.74
N ARG A 318 1.20 -2.16 22.91
CA ARG A 318 0.31 -2.07 24.09
C ARG A 318 -1.03 -2.79 23.88
N LEU A 319 -1.24 -3.45 22.74
CA LEU A 319 -2.47 -4.17 22.39
C LEU A 319 -2.25 -5.70 22.38
N VAL A 320 -1.44 -6.20 23.30
CA VAL A 320 -1.14 -7.63 23.44
C VAL A 320 -2.12 -8.28 24.43
N MET A 321 -2.63 -9.45 24.07
CA MET A 321 -3.64 -10.20 24.82
C MET A 321 -3.03 -11.43 25.53
N ASP A 322 -3.86 -12.13 26.30
CA ASP A 322 -3.52 -13.43 26.94
C ASP A 322 -2.38 -13.39 27.97
N GLY A 323 -2.12 -12.22 28.55
CA GLY A 323 -1.02 -12.05 29.51
C GLY A 323 0.37 -12.14 28.89
N LEU A 324 0.46 -12.18 27.56
CA LEU A 324 1.72 -12.10 26.82
C LEU A 324 2.27 -10.67 26.87
N GLU A 325 3.56 -10.54 26.59
CA GLU A 325 4.25 -9.25 26.57
C GLU A 325 5.00 -9.04 25.27
N HIS A 326 4.93 -7.82 24.75
CA HIS A 326 5.70 -7.40 23.59
C HIS A 326 7.17 -7.12 23.96
N ILE A 327 8.10 -7.69 23.20
CA ILE A 327 9.54 -7.43 23.30
C ILE A 327 9.95 -6.52 22.14
N SER A 328 10.47 -5.33 22.46
CA SER A 328 11.07 -4.48 21.43
C SER A 328 12.35 -5.14 20.94
N ILE A 329 12.46 -5.39 19.63
CA ILE A 329 13.64 -6.04 19.05
C ILE A 329 14.91 -5.22 19.27
N ALA A 330 14.79 -3.89 19.36
CA ALA A 330 15.91 -2.99 19.65
C ALA A 330 16.56 -3.28 21.02
N SER A 331 15.80 -3.81 21.98
CA SER A 331 16.34 -4.23 23.29
C SER A 331 17.30 -5.42 23.21
N LEU A 332 17.24 -6.19 22.12
CA LEU A 332 18.09 -7.37 21.86
C LEU A 332 19.30 -7.02 20.97
N ALA A 333 19.36 -5.81 20.42
CA ALA A 333 20.33 -5.39 19.42
C ALA A 333 21.10 -4.11 19.80
N PRO A 334 21.78 -4.07 20.97
CA PRO A 334 22.48 -2.86 21.43
C PRO A 334 23.64 -2.42 20.52
N ASP A 335 24.15 -3.33 19.70
CA ASP A 335 25.27 -3.16 18.79
C ASP A 335 24.87 -2.85 17.34
N LEU A 336 23.59 -2.98 17.00
CA LEU A 336 23.03 -2.63 15.67
C LEU A 336 22.38 -1.26 15.70
N PHE A 337 22.22 -0.63 14.53
CA PHE A 337 21.43 0.58 14.43
C PHE A 337 19.96 0.22 14.18
N CYS A 338 19.09 0.61 15.11
CA CYS A 338 17.67 0.30 15.08
C CYS A 338 16.84 1.58 15.07
N VAL A 339 15.77 1.58 14.27
CA VAL A 339 14.75 2.63 14.21
C VAL A 339 13.42 2.02 14.64
N THR A 340 12.96 2.36 15.83
CA THR A 340 11.70 1.84 16.40
C THR A 340 10.58 2.86 16.25
N PHE A 341 9.45 2.46 15.68
CA PHE A 341 8.26 3.29 15.46
C PHE A 341 7.15 2.93 16.44
N SER A 342 6.51 3.94 17.03
CA SER A 342 5.26 3.75 17.77
C SER A 342 4.45 5.05 17.79
N GLY A 343 3.31 5.06 18.48
CA GLY A 343 2.41 6.20 18.48
C GLY A 343 1.12 5.93 19.24
N LEU A 344 0.21 6.91 19.18
CA LEU A 344 -1.02 6.89 19.97
C LEU A 344 -2.25 6.49 19.14
N SER A 345 -2.08 6.29 17.84
CA SER A 345 -3.19 6.02 16.91
C SER A 345 -4.00 4.78 17.27
N LYS A 346 -3.35 3.76 17.86
CA LYS A 346 -3.93 2.44 18.09
C LYS A 346 -4.15 2.19 19.58
N SER A 347 -3.09 2.30 20.37
CA SER A 347 -3.13 2.08 21.82
C SER A 347 -4.03 3.07 22.57
N HIS A 348 -4.16 4.31 22.08
CA HIS A 348 -4.94 5.36 22.75
C HIS A 348 -6.17 5.79 21.95
N MET A 349 -6.52 5.05 20.90
CA MET A 349 -7.72 5.30 20.08
C MET A 349 -7.79 6.69 19.43
N ILE A 350 -6.66 7.39 19.27
CA ILE A 350 -6.58 8.75 18.69
C ILE A 350 -5.95 8.77 17.30
N ALA A 351 -6.36 7.85 16.43
CA ALA A 351 -5.87 7.77 15.05
C ALA A 351 -5.96 9.11 14.30
N GLY A 352 -7.02 9.89 14.54
CA GLY A 352 -7.26 11.19 13.92
C GLY A 352 -6.36 12.32 14.41
N TYR A 353 -5.72 12.20 15.58
CA TYR A 353 -4.84 13.25 16.12
C TYR A 353 -3.46 13.25 15.44
N ARG A 354 -3.15 12.21 14.68
CA ARG A 354 -1.93 12.11 13.87
C ARG A 354 -0.66 12.35 14.71
N ILE A 355 -0.44 11.54 15.75
CA ILE A 355 0.81 11.56 16.52
C ILE A 355 1.46 10.19 16.56
N GLY A 356 2.74 10.16 16.20
CA GLY A 356 3.64 9.02 16.30
C GLY A 356 5.07 9.49 16.50
N TRP A 357 5.97 8.56 16.72
CA TRP A 357 7.38 8.82 16.91
C TRP A 357 8.24 7.69 16.35
N MET A 358 9.50 8.03 16.07
CA MET A 358 10.57 7.07 15.82
C MET A 358 11.71 7.32 16.79
N ILE A 359 12.36 6.24 17.22
CA ILE A 359 13.46 6.24 18.19
C ILE A 359 14.68 5.63 17.52
N LEU A 360 15.78 6.38 17.46
CA LEU A 360 17.06 5.91 16.96
C LEU A 360 17.88 5.32 18.11
N SER A 361 18.34 4.08 17.99
CA SER A 361 18.95 3.35 19.10
C SER A 361 20.13 2.48 18.66
N GLY A 362 20.83 1.92 19.66
CA GLY A 362 21.98 1.05 19.46
C GLY A 362 23.21 1.79 18.89
N ASN A 363 23.84 1.25 17.85
CA ASN A 363 25.10 1.76 17.29
C ASN A 363 24.90 2.91 16.30
N LYS A 364 24.62 4.11 16.81
CA LYS A 364 24.42 5.30 15.97
C LYS A 364 25.68 5.80 15.25
N ARG A 365 26.87 5.31 15.61
CA ARG A 365 28.15 5.77 15.03
C ARG A 365 28.22 5.48 13.52
N ILE A 366 27.62 4.38 13.08
CA ILE A 366 27.62 3.96 11.67
C ILE A 366 26.59 4.71 10.82
N ALA A 367 25.63 5.41 11.45
CA ALA A 367 24.49 6.03 10.79
C ALA A 367 24.49 7.57 10.87
N LYS A 368 25.64 8.21 11.11
CA LYS A 368 25.73 9.67 11.33
C LYS A 368 25.18 10.48 10.15
N ASP A 369 25.57 10.11 8.93
CA ASP A 369 25.14 10.81 7.71
C ASP A 369 23.64 10.60 7.44
N TYR A 370 23.16 9.37 7.61
CA TYR A 370 21.74 9.04 7.57
C TYR A 370 20.92 9.86 8.58
N ILE A 371 21.39 9.97 9.84
CA ILE A 371 20.76 10.79 10.87
C ILE A 371 20.70 12.28 10.46
N GLU A 372 21.72 12.78 9.77
CA GLU A 372 21.68 14.14 9.24
C GLU A 372 20.63 14.28 8.13
N GLY A 373 20.50 13.30 7.23
CA GLY A 373 19.40 13.22 6.28
C GLY A 373 18.03 13.28 6.96
N LEU A 374 17.83 12.54 8.06
CA LEU A 374 16.60 12.61 8.86
C LEU A 374 16.36 14.01 9.44
N ASN A 375 17.41 14.67 9.95
CA ASN A 375 17.33 16.05 10.45
C ASN A 375 16.91 17.02 9.33
N MET A 376 17.51 16.90 8.15
CA MET A 376 17.18 17.73 6.98
C MET A 376 15.72 17.58 6.58
N LEU A 377 15.22 16.35 6.42
CA LEU A 377 13.82 16.10 6.07
C LEU A 377 12.85 16.54 7.16
N ALA A 378 13.19 16.35 8.44
CA ALA A 378 12.37 16.82 9.55
C ALA A 378 12.32 18.36 9.61
N ASN A 379 13.42 19.05 9.32
CA ASN A 379 13.49 20.51 9.26
C ASN A 379 12.69 21.06 8.07
N MET A 380 12.73 20.40 6.91
CA MET A 380 12.06 20.84 5.68
C MET A 380 10.54 20.99 5.85
N ARG A 381 9.93 20.12 6.67
CA ARG A 381 8.48 20.16 6.98
C ARG A 381 8.12 21.05 8.18
N MET A 382 9.06 21.82 8.71
CA MET A 382 8.96 22.61 9.95
C MET A 382 8.83 21.76 11.22
N CYS A 383 7.65 21.17 11.49
CA CYS A 383 7.41 20.26 12.62
C CYS A 383 6.14 19.42 12.41
N SER A 384 5.94 18.39 13.22
CA SER A 384 4.64 17.70 13.30
C SER A 384 3.61 18.54 14.06
N ASN A 385 2.32 18.20 13.96
CA ASN A 385 1.26 18.98 14.60
C ASN A 385 1.47 19.07 16.13
N VAL A 386 1.56 20.30 16.65
CA VAL A 386 1.93 20.58 18.04
C VAL A 386 0.84 20.19 19.05
N PRO A 387 -0.48 20.38 18.78
CA PRO A 387 -1.52 19.95 19.71
C PRO A 387 -1.47 18.48 20.08
N ALA A 388 -1.18 17.56 19.14
CA ALA A 388 -1.11 16.14 19.50
C ALA A 388 0.21 15.74 20.16
N GLN A 389 1.28 16.52 19.98
CA GLN A 389 2.52 16.31 20.72
C GLN A 389 2.36 16.66 22.21
N SER A 390 1.54 17.66 22.54
CA SER A 390 1.38 18.16 23.91
C SER A 390 0.81 17.09 24.87
N VAL A 391 0.03 16.15 24.34
CA VAL A 391 -0.58 15.06 25.12
C VAL A 391 0.24 13.78 25.20
N VAL A 392 1.42 13.71 24.57
CA VAL A 392 2.25 12.50 24.58
C VAL A 392 2.66 12.11 26.01
N GLN A 393 2.97 13.10 26.84
CA GLN A 393 3.34 12.86 28.23
C GLN A 393 2.18 12.28 29.05
N THR A 394 0.98 12.83 28.89
CA THR A 394 -0.24 12.33 29.53
C THR A 394 -0.55 10.91 29.10
N ALA A 395 -0.49 10.63 27.80
CA ALA A 395 -0.80 9.32 27.24
C ALA A 395 0.17 8.22 27.69
N LEU A 396 1.47 8.50 27.68
CA LEU A 396 2.49 7.52 28.08
C LEU A 396 2.63 7.40 29.61
N GLY A 397 2.16 8.40 30.36
CA GLY A 397 2.11 8.39 31.81
C GLY A 397 0.80 7.80 32.35
N GLY A 398 0.68 7.77 33.68
CA GLY A 398 -0.60 7.51 34.33
C GLY A 398 -1.22 6.13 34.05
N HIS A 399 -2.55 6.09 34.07
CA HIS A 399 -3.32 4.85 33.94
C HIS A 399 -3.48 4.45 32.47
N GLN A 400 -3.08 3.22 32.16
CA GLN A 400 -3.11 2.71 30.78
C GLN A 400 -4.47 2.03 30.49
N SER A 401 -5.49 2.84 30.17
CA SER A 401 -6.89 2.38 29.96
C SER A 401 -7.06 1.33 28.86
N VAL A 402 -6.13 1.25 27.91
CA VAL A 402 -6.13 0.21 26.87
C VAL A 402 -6.14 -1.21 27.45
N LYS A 403 -5.57 -1.40 28.65
CA LYS A 403 -5.52 -2.70 29.34
C LYS A 403 -6.91 -3.26 29.65
N ASP A 404 -7.92 -2.40 29.83
CA ASP A 404 -9.29 -2.84 30.09
C ASP A 404 -9.98 -3.41 28.85
N TYR A 405 -9.51 -3.08 27.64
CA TYR A 405 -10.07 -3.63 26.40
C TYR A 405 -9.55 -5.03 26.06
N ILE A 406 -8.35 -5.38 26.52
CA ILE A 406 -7.58 -6.54 26.03
C ILE A 406 -7.47 -7.70 27.04
N LYS A 407 -8.13 -7.58 28.20
CA LYS A 407 -8.26 -8.65 29.21
C LYS A 407 -9.60 -9.40 29.06
N PRO A 408 -9.79 -10.60 29.64
CA PRO A 408 -11.09 -11.27 29.66
C PRO A 408 -12.21 -10.36 30.19
N GLY A 409 -13.35 -10.32 29.48
CA GLY A 409 -14.44 -9.37 29.69
C GLY A 409 -14.23 -8.00 29.05
N GLY A 410 -13.03 -7.70 28.57
CA GLY A 410 -12.68 -6.50 27.83
C GLY A 410 -13.17 -6.54 26.38
N ARG A 411 -13.58 -5.39 25.86
CA ARG A 411 -14.28 -5.32 24.56
C ARG A 411 -13.49 -5.96 23.41
N VAL A 412 -12.21 -5.62 23.25
CA VAL A 412 -11.37 -6.12 22.14
C VAL A 412 -11.08 -7.62 22.31
N TYR A 413 -10.87 -8.07 23.56
CA TYR A 413 -10.71 -9.49 23.88
C TYR A 413 -11.94 -10.30 23.46
N GLU A 414 -13.14 -9.92 23.90
CA GLU A 414 -14.38 -10.64 23.57
C GLU A 414 -14.69 -10.60 22.07
N GLN A 415 -14.40 -9.48 21.40
CA GLN A 415 -14.54 -9.36 19.95
C GLN A 415 -13.59 -10.30 19.20
N ARG A 416 -12.35 -10.44 19.66
CA ARG A 416 -11.38 -11.39 19.11
C ARG A 416 -11.86 -12.82 19.29
N GLU A 417 -12.26 -13.21 20.50
CA GLU A 417 -12.73 -14.57 20.79
C GLU A 417 -13.89 -14.97 19.88
N LEU A 418 -14.89 -14.09 19.77
CA LEU A 418 -16.05 -14.33 18.93
C LEU A 418 -15.66 -14.49 17.46
N VAL A 419 -14.91 -13.54 16.90
CA VAL A 419 -14.56 -13.54 15.47
C VAL A 419 -13.68 -14.73 15.13
N TYR A 420 -12.69 -15.06 15.96
CA TYR A 420 -11.85 -16.24 15.79
C TYR A 420 -12.66 -17.53 15.78
N GLN A 421 -13.57 -17.69 16.75
CA GLN A 421 -14.43 -18.87 16.85
C GLN A 421 -15.33 -18.99 15.62
N MET A 422 -16.09 -17.93 15.31
CA MET A 422 -17.09 -17.98 14.24
C MET A 422 -16.47 -18.18 12.86
N LEU A 423 -15.30 -17.58 12.58
CA LEU A 423 -14.63 -17.80 11.30
C LEU A 423 -14.16 -19.24 11.13
N ASN A 424 -13.61 -19.87 12.18
CA ASN A 424 -13.18 -21.27 12.14
C ASN A 424 -14.34 -22.28 12.16
N GLU A 425 -15.58 -21.83 12.44
CA GLU A 425 -16.79 -22.65 12.30
C GLU A 425 -17.30 -22.68 10.84
N ILE A 426 -16.86 -21.76 9.97
CA ILE A 426 -17.28 -21.72 8.56
C ILE A 426 -16.54 -22.80 7.78
N PRO A 427 -17.24 -23.77 7.16
CA PRO A 427 -16.58 -24.83 6.40
C PRO A 427 -15.78 -24.27 5.21
N GLY A 428 -14.47 -24.51 5.16
CA GLY A 428 -13.57 -23.98 4.15
C GLY A 428 -12.86 -22.68 4.56
N VAL A 429 -13.01 -22.24 5.80
CA VAL A 429 -12.28 -21.10 6.38
C VAL A 429 -11.44 -21.59 7.56
N THR A 430 -10.20 -21.14 7.64
CA THR A 430 -9.34 -21.31 8.82
C THR A 430 -8.71 -19.98 9.20
N ALA A 431 -8.37 -19.78 10.47
CA ALA A 431 -7.63 -18.58 10.87
C ALA A 431 -6.76 -18.86 12.08
N VAL A 432 -5.54 -18.32 12.08
CA VAL A 432 -4.67 -18.28 13.27
C VAL A 432 -5.21 -17.25 14.26
N LYS A 433 -5.22 -17.60 15.56
CA LYS A 433 -5.73 -16.71 16.61
C LYS A 433 -4.80 -15.51 16.82
N PRO A 434 -5.29 -14.26 16.70
CA PRO A 434 -4.49 -13.06 16.96
C PRO A 434 -4.02 -12.98 18.42
N LYS A 435 -2.73 -12.77 18.64
CA LYS A 435 -2.16 -12.53 19.98
C LYS A 435 -2.19 -11.04 20.36
N ALA A 436 -2.41 -10.16 19.39
CA ALA A 436 -2.42 -8.72 19.60
C ALA A 436 -3.24 -7.97 18.52
N ALA A 437 -3.22 -6.64 18.59
CA ALA A 437 -3.87 -5.73 17.65
C ALA A 437 -5.40 -5.96 17.56
N PHE A 438 -5.99 -5.65 16.40
CA PHE A 438 -7.43 -5.80 16.17
C PHE A 438 -7.75 -6.29 14.75
N TYR A 439 -6.92 -7.21 14.26
CA TYR A 439 -7.03 -7.82 12.93
C TYR A 439 -6.91 -9.33 13.02
N ILE A 440 -7.62 -10.03 12.15
CA ILE A 440 -7.43 -11.45 11.86
C ILE A 440 -7.28 -11.61 10.36
N PHE A 441 -6.50 -12.60 9.93
CA PHE A 441 -6.18 -12.86 8.52
C PHE A 441 -6.60 -14.29 8.14
N PRO A 442 -7.89 -14.53 7.86
CA PRO A 442 -8.39 -15.88 7.59
C PRO A 442 -7.98 -16.37 6.20
N LYS A 443 -7.78 -17.68 6.10
CA LYS A 443 -7.56 -18.44 4.89
C LYS A 443 -8.87 -19.01 4.34
N LEU A 444 -8.99 -19.02 3.02
CA LEU A 444 -10.09 -19.59 2.25
C LEU A 444 -9.62 -20.86 1.53
N ASP A 445 -10.46 -21.89 1.52
CA ASP A 445 -10.28 -23.07 0.65
C ASP A 445 -10.57 -22.68 -0.80
N VAL A 446 -9.52 -22.31 -1.52
CA VAL A 446 -9.58 -21.89 -2.93
C VAL A 446 -10.22 -22.93 -3.84
N LYS A 447 -10.07 -24.22 -3.54
CA LYS A 447 -10.65 -25.28 -4.38
C LYS A 447 -12.14 -25.39 -4.13
N LYS A 448 -12.56 -25.32 -2.87
CA LYS A 448 -13.99 -25.38 -2.50
C LYS A 448 -14.79 -24.23 -3.11
N PHE A 449 -14.25 -23.02 -3.03
CA PHE A 449 -14.93 -21.80 -3.47
C PHE A 449 -14.57 -21.38 -4.90
N ASN A 450 -13.72 -22.16 -5.60
CA ASN A 450 -13.19 -21.87 -6.93
C ASN A 450 -12.53 -20.49 -7.04
N ILE A 451 -11.81 -20.04 -5.99
CA ILE A 451 -11.23 -18.70 -5.94
C ILE A 451 -9.96 -18.65 -6.80
N HIS A 452 -9.99 -17.77 -7.81
CA HIS A 452 -8.85 -17.39 -8.65
C HIS A 452 -8.37 -15.96 -8.36
N SER A 453 -9.23 -15.12 -7.76
CA SER A 453 -8.93 -13.75 -7.35
C SER A 453 -9.59 -13.43 -6.00
N ASP A 454 -8.78 -13.10 -5.01
CA ASP A 454 -9.25 -12.67 -3.69
C ASP A 454 -9.84 -11.25 -3.72
N GLU A 455 -9.37 -10.39 -4.64
CA GLU A 455 -9.99 -9.09 -4.94
C GLU A 455 -11.42 -9.27 -5.47
N GLN A 456 -11.62 -10.20 -6.41
CA GLN A 456 -12.96 -10.50 -6.94
C GLN A 456 -13.86 -11.09 -5.84
N PHE A 457 -13.33 -11.96 -4.98
CA PHE A 457 -14.06 -12.44 -3.80
C PHE A 457 -14.51 -11.29 -2.89
N ALA A 458 -13.63 -10.31 -2.64
CA ALA A 458 -13.97 -9.15 -1.83
C ALA A 458 -15.04 -8.25 -2.50
N LEU A 459 -15.01 -8.10 -3.83
CA LEU A 459 -16.04 -7.40 -4.59
C LEU A 459 -17.39 -8.14 -4.56
N ASP A 460 -17.37 -9.46 -4.74
CA ASP A 460 -18.59 -10.28 -4.72
C ASP A 460 -19.27 -10.22 -3.35
N LEU A 461 -18.49 -10.34 -2.27
CA LEU A 461 -18.99 -10.19 -0.90
C LEU A 461 -19.53 -8.78 -0.65
N LEU A 462 -18.86 -7.75 -1.15
CA LEU A 462 -19.31 -6.36 -1.05
C LEU A 462 -20.66 -6.17 -1.76
N HIS A 463 -20.82 -6.73 -2.96
CA HIS A 463 -22.04 -6.61 -3.74
C HIS A 463 -23.22 -7.37 -3.15
N ASP A 464 -23.01 -8.58 -2.65
CA ASP A 464 -24.08 -9.41 -2.10
C ASP A 464 -24.44 -9.01 -0.67
N LYS A 465 -23.44 -8.91 0.20
CA LYS A 465 -23.64 -8.72 1.64
C LYS A 465 -23.42 -7.30 2.13
N HIS A 466 -22.98 -6.38 1.27
CA HIS A 466 -22.64 -5.00 1.66
C HIS A 466 -21.53 -4.94 2.74
N ILE A 467 -20.62 -5.93 2.73
CA ILE A 467 -19.51 -6.04 3.67
C ILE A 467 -18.21 -5.72 2.94
N LEU A 468 -17.52 -4.67 3.41
CA LEU A 468 -16.23 -4.27 2.89
C LEU A 468 -15.09 -4.88 3.72
N ILE A 469 -14.32 -5.77 3.09
CA ILE A 469 -13.09 -6.38 3.62
C ILE A 469 -11.85 -5.87 2.86
N SER A 470 -10.66 -6.27 3.28
CA SER A 470 -9.43 -6.14 2.47
C SER A 470 -8.98 -7.54 2.04
N HIS A 471 -8.82 -7.78 0.74
CA HIS A 471 -8.29 -9.05 0.23
C HIS A 471 -6.80 -9.23 0.59
N GLY A 472 -6.28 -10.45 0.52
CA GLY A 472 -4.92 -10.83 0.90
C GLY A 472 -3.84 -10.17 0.05
N GLY A 473 -4.05 -10.09 -1.26
CA GLY A 473 -3.16 -9.43 -2.22
C GLY A 473 -2.88 -7.96 -1.89
N ALA A 474 -3.83 -7.26 -1.24
CA ALA A 474 -3.62 -5.90 -0.75
C ALA A 474 -2.51 -5.79 0.31
N PHE A 475 -2.07 -6.91 0.90
CA PHE A 475 -0.99 -7.04 1.89
C PHE A 475 0.24 -7.74 1.30
N ASN A 476 0.41 -7.72 -0.04
CA ASN A 476 1.52 -8.36 -0.75
C ASN A 476 1.62 -9.88 -0.49
N TRP A 477 0.50 -10.51 -0.16
CA TRP A 477 0.36 -11.96 -0.09
C TRP A 477 0.10 -12.52 -1.49
N GLN A 478 0.85 -13.54 -1.89
CA GLN A 478 0.90 -13.99 -3.29
C GLN A 478 -0.23 -14.95 -3.67
N ASN A 479 -0.81 -15.64 -2.69
CA ASN A 479 -1.87 -16.61 -2.95
C ASN A 479 -3.24 -15.93 -2.79
N PRO A 480 -4.22 -16.16 -3.68
CA PRO A 480 -5.55 -15.56 -3.60
C PRO A 480 -6.43 -16.30 -2.60
N ASP A 481 -5.90 -16.60 -1.41
CA ASP A 481 -6.51 -17.48 -0.42
C ASP A 481 -6.71 -16.79 0.93
N HIS A 482 -6.51 -15.48 1.04
CA HIS A 482 -6.64 -14.76 2.31
C HIS A 482 -7.44 -13.46 2.18
N PHE A 483 -7.92 -12.98 3.32
CA PHE A 483 -8.45 -11.63 3.49
C PHE A 483 -8.22 -11.16 4.92
N ARG A 484 -8.37 -9.85 5.19
CA ARG A 484 -8.27 -9.27 6.53
C ARG A 484 -9.64 -8.82 7.03
N VAL A 485 -9.93 -9.18 8.27
CA VAL A 485 -11.08 -8.67 9.03
C VAL A 485 -10.61 -7.84 10.22
N VAL A 486 -11.22 -6.67 10.37
CA VAL A 486 -11.08 -5.82 11.56
C VAL A 486 -12.20 -6.15 12.55
N TYR A 487 -11.87 -6.57 13.77
CA TYR A 487 -12.86 -6.91 14.81
C TYR A 487 -13.14 -5.76 15.81
N LEU A 488 -13.09 -4.52 15.35
CA LEU A 488 -13.49 -3.33 16.12
C LEU A 488 -15.02 -3.10 16.26
N PRO A 489 -15.89 -3.45 15.29
CA PRO A 489 -17.34 -3.25 15.41
C PRO A 489 -17.93 -3.90 16.67
N ARG A 490 -19.05 -3.39 17.19
CA ARG A 490 -19.66 -3.93 18.42
C ARG A 490 -19.94 -5.43 18.29
N ILE A 491 -19.87 -6.17 19.39
CA ILE A 491 -19.95 -7.64 19.39
C ILE A 491 -21.22 -8.19 18.69
N THR A 492 -22.37 -7.52 18.85
CA THR A 492 -23.62 -7.90 18.16
C THR A 492 -23.52 -7.73 16.65
N MET A 493 -22.99 -6.58 16.21
CA MET A 493 -22.74 -6.29 14.80
C MET A 493 -21.71 -7.27 14.22
N LEU A 494 -20.64 -7.60 14.95
CA LEU A 494 -19.68 -8.62 14.50
C LEU A 494 -20.33 -9.99 14.33
N LYS A 495 -21.16 -10.42 15.29
CA LYS A 495 -21.87 -11.70 15.19
C LYS A 495 -22.74 -11.76 13.93
N GLU A 496 -23.51 -10.70 13.67
CA GLU A 496 -24.35 -10.59 12.47
C GLU A 496 -23.48 -10.64 11.20
N THR A 497 -22.41 -9.85 11.17
CA THR A 497 -21.52 -9.73 10.01
C THR A 497 -20.83 -11.04 9.66
N ILE A 498 -20.26 -11.74 10.65
CA ILE A 498 -19.57 -13.01 10.40
C ILE A 498 -20.58 -14.09 10.00
N SER A 499 -21.83 -14.03 10.50
CA SER A 499 -22.92 -14.89 10.02
C SER A 499 -23.27 -14.62 8.56
N GLU A 500 -23.31 -13.36 8.12
CA GLU A 500 -23.54 -13.01 6.71
C GLU A 500 -22.38 -13.47 5.80
N ILE A 501 -21.14 -13.42 6.27
CA ILE A 501 -19.99 -14.01 5.57
C ILE A 501 -20.15 -15.53 5.45
N ALA A 502 -20.57 -16.20 6.51
CA ALA A 502 -20.83 -17.64 6.50
C ALA A 502 -21.96 -18.01 5.51
N ASP A 503 -23.03 -17.23 5.49
CA ASP A 503 -24.17 -17.41 4.57
C ASP A 503 -23.73 -17.24 3.11
N PHE A 504 -22.99 -16.17 2.81
CA PHE A 504 -22.38 -15.96 1.48
C PHE A 504 -21.53 -17.17 1.07
N LEU A 505 -20.56 -17.56 1.90
CA LEU A 505 -19.65 -18.67 1.62
C LEU A 505 -20.36 -20.03 1.51
N SER A 506 -21.55 -20.20 2.08
CA SER A 506 -22.29 -21.47 2.00
C SER A 506 -22.73 -21.82 0.58
N THR A 507 -22.88 -20.82 -0.29
CA THR A 507 -23.29 -20.97 -1.69
C THR A 507 -22.29 -20.36 -2.67
N TYR A 508 -21.27 -19.65 -2.17
CA TYR A 508 -20.29 -18.99 -3.03
C TYR A 508 -19.43 -19.98 -3.80
N HIS A 509 -19.36 -19.75 -5.10
CA HIS A 509 -18.43 -20.37 -6.02
C HIS A 509 -18.06 -19.29 -7.04
N GLN A 510 -16.82 -18.82 -7.01
CA GLN A 510 -16.37 -17.74 -7.88
C GLN A 510 -16.51 -18.17 -9.35
N ALA A 511 -17.02 -17.25 -10.17
CA ALA A 511 -17.45 -17.52 -11.55
C ALA A 511 -16.30 -17.72 -12.53
#